data_AF-A0A087UUK9-F1
#
_entry.id   AF-A0A087UUK9-F1
#
_cell.length_a   1.000
_cell.length_b   1.000
_cell.length_c   1.000
_cell.angle_alpha   90.00
_cell.angle_beta   90.00
_cell.angle_gamma   90.00
#
_symmetry.space_group_name_H-M   'P 1'
#
loop_
_entity.id
_entity.type
_entity.pdbx_description
1 polymer ?
#
loop_
_entity_poly.entity_id
_entity_poly.type
_entity_poly.pdbx_seq_one_letter_code
_entity_poly.pdbx_strand_id
1 'polypeptide(L)'
;MMKNLQKNMLSSIIDERVKAEKEAEVRAEKEAVEARLAKEREIELEKFNLQLEVNKSMPKESVSQVDQPKFDLSRILPKFNPKEDEIGLYLTMFERQLKFVNI
;
A
#
# COMPACT_ATOMS: atom_id res chain seq x y z
N MET A 1 -30.53 -32.33 -46.47
CA MET A 1 -29.08 -32.10 -46.29
C MET A 1 -28.73 -30.61 -46.19
N MET A 2 -29.11 -29.78 -47.18
CA MET A 2 -28.72 -28.37 -47.26
C MET A 2 -29.20 -27.46 -46.10
N LYS A 3 -30.41 -27.68 -45.57
CA LYS A 3 -30.95 -26.93 -44.41
C LYS A 3 -30.15 -27.11 -43.12
N ASN A 4 -29.59 -28.30 -42.89
CA ASN A 4 -28.79 -28.58 -41.70
C ASN A 4 -27.41 -27.92 -41.77
N LEU A 5 -26.82 -27.87 -42.97
CA LEU A 5 -25.56 -27.15 -43.18
C LEU A 5 -25.73 -25.65 -42.90
N GLN A 6 -26.79 -25.04 -43.41
CA GLN A 6 -27.11 -23.63 -43.14
C GLN A 6 -27.30 -23.35 -41.65
N LYS A 7 -28.04 -24.22 -40.94
CA LYS A 7 -28.25 -24.09 -39.49
C LYS A 7 -26.95 -24.18 -38.69
N ASN A 8 -26.07 -25.11 -39.06
CA ASN A 8 -24.78 -25.29 -38.38
C ASN A 8 -23.84 -24.09 -38.61
N MET A 9 -23.81 -23.56 -39.84
CA MET A 9 -23.02 -22.36 -40.16
C MET A 9 -23.49 -21.14 -39.35
N LEU A 10 -24.80 -20.94 -39.26
CA LEU A 10 -25.38 -19.84 -38.49
C LEU A 10 -25.09 -19.99 -36.99
N SER A 11 -25.17 -21.21 -36.44
CA SER A 11 -24.81 -21.46 -35.03
C SER A 11 -23.36 -21.08 -34.74
N SER A 12 -22.43 -21.51 -35.59
CA SER A 12 -21.00 -21.19 -35.43
C SER A 12 -20.74 -19.67 -35.46
N ILE A 13 -21.41 -18.95 -36.37
CA ILE A 13 -21.29 -17.48 -36.46
C ILE A 13 -21.83 -16.81 -35.20
N ILE A 14 -22.95 -17.30 -34.66
CA ILE A 14 -23.53 -16.77 -33.42
C ILE A 14 -22.58 -17.03 -32.25
N ASP A 15 -22.06 -18.25 -32.13
CA ASP A 15 -21.15 -18.63 -31.04
C ASP A 15 -19.86 -17.79 -31.06
N GLU A 16 -19.29 -17.56 -32.25
CA GLU A 16 -18.13 -16.67 -32.42
C GLU A 16 -18.44 -15.22 -32.01
N ARG A 17 -19.61 -14.70 -32.39
CA ARG A 17 -20.02 -13.33 -32.03
C ARG A 17 -20.25 -13.18 -30.52
N VAL A 18 -20.94 -14.14 -29.91
CA VAL A 18 -21.16 -14.16 -28.46
C VAL A 18 -19.84 -14.27 -27.71
N LYS A 19 -18.90 -15.07 -28.21
CA LYS A 19 -17.56 -15.17 -27.63
C LYS A 19 -16.79 -13.84 -27.73
N ALA A 20 -16.80 -13.22 -28.92
CA ALA A 20 -16.14 -11.94 -29.14
C ALA A 20 -16.72 -10.82 -28.26
N GLU A 21 -18.05 -10.79 -28.08
CA GLU A 21 -18.73 -9.83 -27.21
C GLU A 21 -18.33 -10.01 -25.75
N LYS A 22 -18.32 -11.25 -25.24
CA LYS A 22 -17.85 -11.54 -23.87
C LYS A 22 -16.39 -11.18 -23.65
N GLU A 23 -15.53 -11.44 -24.64
CA GLU A 23 -14.11 -11.05 -24.55
C GLU A 23 -13.94 -9.53 -24.55
N ALA A 24 -14.75 -8.79 -25.32
CA ALA A 24 -14.76 -7.34 -25.31
C ALA A 24 -15.24 -6.77 -23.96
N GLU A 25 -16.30 -7.35 -23.39
CA GLU A 25 -16.83 -6.96 -22.08
C GLU A 25 -15.78 -7.16 -20.96
N VAL A 26 -15.12 -8.34 -20.93
CA VAL A 26 -14.06 -8.61 -19.95
C VAL A 26 -12.86 -7.67 -20.12
N ARG A 27 -12.52 -7.29 -21.36
CA ARG A 27 -11.44 -6.30 -21.59
C ARG A 27 -11.85 -4.92 -21.09
N ALA A 28 -13.06 -4.47 -21.41
CA ALA A 28 -13.57 -3.18 -20.95
C ALA A 28 -13.65 -3.10 -19.41
N GLU A 29 -14.05 -4.18 -18.75
CA GLU A 29 -14.06 -4.26 -17.28
C GLU A 29 -12.64 -4.16 -16.70
N LYS A 30 -11.67 -4.87 -17.26
CA LYS A 30 -10.27 -4.79 -16.83
C LYS A 30 -9.69 -3.40 -17.01
N GLU A 31 -9.92 -2.77 -18.17
CA GLU A 31 -9.48 -1.41 -18.43
C GLU A 31 -10.12 -0.40 -17.47
N ALA A 32 -11.41 -0.57 -17.14
CA ALA A 32 -12.09 0.29 -16.17
C ALA A 32 -11.51 0.12 -14.75
N VAL A 33 -11.17 -1.10 -14.34
CA VAL A 33 -10.52 -1.38 -13.05
C VAL A 33 -9.12 -0.78 -13.00
N GLU A 34 -8.32 -0.95 -14.05
CA GLU A 34 -6.98 -0.38 -14.13
C GLU A 34 -7.01 1.15 -14.11
N ALA A 35 -7.95 1.77 -14.83
CA ALA A 35 -8.15 3.22 -14.81
C ALA A 35 -8.54 3.73 -13.42
N ARG A 36 -9.41 3.00 -12.70
CA ARG A 36 -9.79 3.36 -11.32
C ARG A 36 -8.60 3.27 -10.38
N LEU A 37 -7.82 2.19 -10.46
CA LEU A 37 -6.64 1.98 -9.63
C LEU A 37 -5.55 3.03 -9.91
N ALA A 38 -5.34 3.40 -11.17
CA ALA A 38 -4.42 4.47 -11.55
C ALA A 38 -4.84 5.81 -10.92
N LYS A 39 -6.14 6.12 -10.96
CA LYS A 39 -6.69 7.33 -10.35
C LYS A 39 -6.58 7.32 -8.82
N GLU A 40 -6.82 6.20 -8.17
CA GLU A 40 -6.63 6.08 -6.71
C GLU A 40 -5.17 6.35 -6.31
N ARG A 41 -4.19 5.81 -7.06
CA ARG A 41 -2.76 6.08 -6.83
C ARG A 41 -2.40 7.55 -7.00
N GLU A 42 -2.97 8.21 -8.01
CA GLU A 42 -2.76 9.65 -8.24
C GLU A 42 -3.28 10.48 -7.06
N ILE A 43 -4.46 10.16 -6.53
CA ILE A 43 -5.05 10.81 -5.36
C ILE A 43 -4.18 10.60 -4.10
N GLU A 44 -3.66 9.38 -3.89
CA GLU A 44 -2.76 9.12 -2.76
C GLU A 44 -1.47 9.95 -2.83
N LEU A 45 -0.89 10.09 -4.02
CA LEU A 45 0.29 10.94 -4.25
C LEU A 45 -0.02 12.42 -4.02
N GLU A 46 -1.15 12.91 -4.50
CA GLU A 46 -1.59 14.30 -4.27
C GLU A 46 -1.79 14.57 -2.78
N LYS A 47 -2.45 13.66 -2.06
CA LYS A 47 -2.60 13.75 -0.60
C LYS A 47 -1.26 13.84 0.11
N PHE A 48 -0.28 13.03 -0.29
CA PHE A 48 1.06 13.06 0.30
C PHE A 48 1.77 14.39 -0.01
N ASN A 49 1.66 14.89 -1.24
CA ASN A 49 2.23 16.18 -1.62
C ASN A 49 1.60 17.34 -0.84
N LEU A 50 0.28 17.33 -0.66
CA LEU A 50 -0.42 18.33 0.16
C LEU A 50 0.02 18.26 1.62
N GLN A 51 0.21 17.07 2.20
CA GLN A 51 0.76 16.94 3.55
C GLN A 51 2.17 17.53 3.66
N LEU A 52 3.02 17.30 2.66
CA LEU A 52 4.35 17.92 2.61
C LEU A 52 4.29 19.45 2.46
N GLU A 53 3.34 19.96 1.69
CA GLU A 53 3.16 21.40 1.50
C GLU A 53 2.59 22.08 2.74
N VAL A 54 1.64 21.46 3.44
CA VAL A 54 1.15 21.91 4.75
C VAL A 54 2.30 21.97 5.76
N ASN A 55 3.16 20.94 5.79
CA ASN A 55 4.35 20.93 6.65
C ASN A 55 5.37 22.03 6.29
N LYS A 56 5.38 22.51 5.04
CA LYS A 56 6.26 23.60 4.58
C LYS A 56 5.67 25.01 4.77
N SER A 57 4.35 25.14 4.71
CA SER A 57 3.62 26.41 4.70
C SER A 57 3.13 26.86 6.08
N MET A 58 3.12 25.97 7.08
CA MET A 58 3.04 26.38 8.49
C MET A 58 4.14 27.42 8.74
N PRO A 59 3.80 28.65 9.20
CA PRO A 59 4.81 29.59 9.62
C PRO A 59 5.68 28.86 10.65
N LYS A 60 7.00 28.97 10.50
CA LYS A 60 7.94 28.60 11.55
C LYS A 60 7.69 29.56 12.73
N GLU A 61 6.54 29.48 13.39
CA GLU A 61 6.37 29.93 14.78
C GLU A 61 7.28 29.03 15.59
N SER A 62 8.59 29.29 15.52
CA SER A 62 9.63 28.57 16.23
C SER A 62 9.19 27.14 16.59
N VAL A 63 8.83 26.35 15.57
CA VAL A 63 9.27 24.98 15.60
C VAL A 63 10.76 25.18 15.36
N SER A 64 11.45 25.59 16.44
CA SER A 64 12.67 24.90 16.82
C SER A 64 12.51 23.54 16.21
N GLN A 65 13.48 23.10 15.41
CA GLN A 65 13.77 21.68 15.40
C GLN A 65 13.58 21.30 16.86
N VAL A 66 12.44 20.71 17.20
CA VAL A 66 12.26 20.25 18.55
C VAL A 66 13.37 19.25 18.48
N ASP A 67 14.44 19.55 19.22
CA ASP A 67 15.37 18.58 19.70
C ASP A 67 14.43 17.53 20.31
N GLN A 68 13.84 16.67 19.46
CA GLN A 68 13.51 15.31 19.81
C GLN A 68 14.82 14.95 20.43
N PRO A 69 14.86 14.79 21.76
CA PRO A 69 16.11 14.50 22.42
C PRO A 69 16.63 13.32 21.61
N LYS A 70 17.77 13.50 20.93
CA LYS A 70 18.36 12.40 20.18
C LYS A 70 18.77 11.43 21.26
N PHE A 71 17.83 10.59 21.65
CA PHE A 71 17.99 9.68 22.76
C PHE A 71 18.99 8.68 22.25
N ASP A 72 20.20 8.83 22.75
CA ASP A 72 21.25 7.86 22.51
C ASP A 72 20.81 6.57 23.19
N LEU A 73 20.14 5.70 22.43
CA LEU A 73 19.62 4.42 22.92
C LEU A 73 20.73 3.60 23.57
N SER A 74 21.99 3.81 23.18
CA SER A 74 23.14 3.13 23.80
C SER A 74 23.39 3.53 25.26
N ARG A 75 22.88 4.69 25.70
CA ARG A 75 22.95 5.15 27.11
C ARG A 75 21.82 4.60 27.97
N ILE A 76 20.69 4.27 27.35
CA ILE A 76 19.46 3.91 28.06
C ILE A 76 19.31 2.39 28.09
N LEU A 77 19.60 1.72 26.96
CA LEU A 77 19.47 0.29 26.84
C LEU A 77 20.65 -0.43 27.50
N PRO A 78 20.39 -1.44 28.36
CA PRO A 78 21.42 -2.37 28.78
C PRO A 78 22.10 -3.02 27.56
N LYS A 79 23.37 -3.37 27.69
CA LYS A 79 24.06 -4.15 26.66
C LYS A 79 23.70 -5.63 26.86
N PHE A 80 23.23 -6.28 25.81
CA PHE A 80 22.89 -7.70 25.84
C PHE A 80 24.14 -8.57 25.66
N ASN A 81 24.36 -9.50 26.59
CA ASN A 81 25.37 -10.56 26.51
C ASN A 81 24.68 -11.91 26.28
N PRO A 82 24.75 -12.51 25.08
CA PRO A 82 24.06 -13.76 24.76
C PRO A 82 24.56 -14.98 25.55
N LYS A 83 25.69 -14.87 26.26
CA LYS A 83 26.24 -15.95 27.09
C LYS A 83 25.70 -15.96 28.52
N GLU A 84 25.21 -14.83 29.01
CA GLU A 84 24.87 -14.63 30.42
C GLU A 84 23.44 -14.09 30.59
N ASP A 85 22.95 -13.30 29.64
CA ASP A 85 21.66 -12.64 29.73
C ASP A 85 20.53 -13.49 29.16
N GLU A 86 19.40 -13.49 29.86
CA GLU A 86 18.16 -14.07 29.39
C GLU A 86 17.44 -13.12 28.42
N ILE A 87 17.16 -13.61 27.20
CA ILE A 87 16.54 -12.81 26.14
C ILE A 87 15.16 -12.25 26.54
N GLY A 88 14.36 -13.02 27.28
CA GLY A 88 13.03 -12.59 27.71
C GLY A 88 13.07 -11.40 28.69
N LEU A 89 14.04 -11.43 29.62
CA LEU A 89 14.25 -10.34 30.57
C LEU A 89 14.76 -9.08 29.86
N TYR A 90 15.68 -9.24 28.90
CA TYR A 90 16.21 -8.15 28.09
C TYR A 90 15.10 -7.41 27.34
N LEU A 91 14.22 -8.15 26.64
CA LEU A 91 13.11 -7.57 25.88
C LEU A 91 12.10 -6.86 26.79
N THR A 92 11.79 -7.42 27.96
CA THR A 92 10.91 -6.77 28.94
C THR A 92 11.47 -5.43 29.41
N MET A 93 12.77 -5.36 29.68
CA MET A 93 13.45 -4.13 30.09
C MET A 93 13.48 -3.10 28.95
N PHE A 94 13.78 -3.55 27.72
CA PHE A 94 13.76 -2.73 26.51
C PHE A 94 12.39 -2.07 26.30
N GLU A 95 11.30 -2.84 26.35
CA GLU A 95 9.94 -2.32 26.16
C GLU A 95 9.55 -1.29 27.24
N ARG A 96 9.90 -1.54 28.51
CA ARG A 96 9.66 -0.57 29.59
C ARG A 96 10.41 0.72 29.34
N GLN A 97 11.67 0.65 28.91
CA GLN A 97 12.47 1.83 28.63
C GLN A 97 11.92 2.64 27.45
N LEU A 98 11.43 1.98 26.39
CA LEU A 98 10.75 2.66 25.27
C LEU A 98 9.50 3.42 25.72
N LYS A 99 8.72 2.87 26.66
CA LYS A 99 7.55 3.58 27.22
C LYS A 99 7.91 4.85 27.97
N PHE A 100 9.11 4.94 28.55
CA PHE A 100 9.55 6.14 29.27
C PHE A 100 10.11 7.24 28.34
N VAL A 101 10.57 6.89 27.14
CA VAL A 101 11.10 7.87 26.16
C VAL A 101 10.03 8.45 25.24
N ASN A 102 8.76 8.08 25.41
CA ASN A 102 7.61 8.62 24.66
C ASN A 102 7.82 8.57 23.13
N ILE A 103 8.46 7.49 22.64
CA ILE A 103 8.57 7.14 21.22
C ILE A 103 7.34 6.33 20.81
#